data_AF-A0A7K0D4G0-F1
#
_entry.id   AF-A0A7K0D4G0-F1
#
_cell.length_a   1.000
_cell.length_b   1.000
_cell.length_c   1.000
_cell.angle_alpha   90.00
_cell.angle_beta   90.00
_cell.angle_gamma   90.00
#
_symmetry.space_group_name_H-M   'P 1'
#
loop_
_entity.id
_entity.type
_entity.pdbx_description
1 polymer ?
#
loop_
_entity_poly.entity_id
_entity_poly.type
_entity_poly.pdbx_seq_one_letter_code
_entity_poly.pdbx_strand_id
1 'polypeptide(L)'
;MMLGAWVIVIPWGMTSSGQSDVDRAIGVLIAESLRVGSTLPSLGITLGTITRLVPAQPAAGQPPAWTLIEFGVDVTHAHTFADELAGALDIGPWYVEFHTHTETFIVFRNRIFRFARDDEHGHTIAADHGRNLGIPDHQLDWPR
;
A
#
# COMPACT_ATOMS: atom_id res chain seq x y z
N MET A 1 -1.22 11.52 27.57
CA MET A 1 -1.23 12.36 26.36
C MET A 1 -0.07 11.91 25.49
N MET A 2 -0.31 10.93 24.62
CA MET A 2 0.61 10.44 23.57
C MET A 2 -0.29 9.70 22.58
N LEU A 3 -0.57 10.33 21.44
CA LEU A 3 -1.31 9.73 20.31
C LEU A 3 -0.36 8.76 19.61
N GLY A 4 -0.51 7.47 19.89
CA GLY A 4 0.08 6.39 19.09
C GLY A 4 -0.87 6.00 17.97
N ALA A 5 -0.31 5.52 16.87
CA ALA A 5 -0.94 5.21 15.58
C ALA A 5 -1.20 6.43 14.69
N TRP A 6 -0.22 6.78 13.86
CA TRP A 6 -0.55 7.29 12.54
C TRP A 6 -0.96 6.09 11.69
N VAL A 7 -2.19 5.62 11.88
CA VAL A 7 -2.99 5.26 10.72
C VAL A 7 -3.01 6.56 9.92
N ILE A 8 -2.58 6.53 8.66
CA ILE A 8 -2.95 7.60 7.75
C ILE A 8 -4.46 7.46 7.58
N VAL A 9 -5.22 7.99 8.52
CA VAL A 9 -6.65 8.21 8.37
C VAL A 9 -6.71 9.37 7.40
N ILE A 10 -6.72 9.05 6.10
CA ILE A 10 -7.12 10.02 5.09
C ILE A 10 -8.56 10.39 5.47
N PRO A 11 -8.85 11.65 5.83
CA PRO A 11 -10.24 12.08 5.98
C PRO A 11 -10.83 12.03 4.58
N TRP A 12 -11.63 11.02 4.31
CA TRP A 12 -12.40 10.91 3.07
C TRP A 12 -13.21 12.19 2.89
N GLY A 13 -12.79 13.02 1.93
CA GLY A 13 -13.60 14.12 1.43
C GLY A 13 -14.80 13.52 0.71
N MET A 14 -15.91 13.37 1.41
CA MET A 14 -17.19 13.00 0.83
C MET A 14 -17.65 14.08 -0.15
N THR A 15 -17.28 13.93 -1.42
CA THR A 15 -18.00 14.54 -2.54
C THR A 15 -18.41 13.46 -3.53
N SER A 16 -19.58 12.88 -3.26
CA SER A 16 -20.57 12.40 -4.24
C SER A 16 -20.08 11.55 -5.42
N SER A 17 -19.99 10.24 -5.23
CA SER A 17 -20.57 9.23 -6.15
C SER A 17 -20.37 7.83 -5.56
N GLY A 18 -21.38 7.26 -4.90
CA GLY A 18 -21.29 5.91 -4.30
C GLY A 18 -20.99 4.75 -5.28
N GLN A 19 -20.89 5.03 -6.58
CA GLN A 19 -20.45 4.10 -7.63
C GLN A 19 -18.92 4.14 -7.83
N SER A 20 -18.24 5.26 -7.55
CA SER A 20 -16.83 5.45 -7.92
C SER A 20 -15.83 4.76 -7.01
N ASP A 21 -16.20 4.40 -5.77
CA ASP A 21 -15.31 3.69 -4.84
C ASP A 21 -15.38 2.16 -5.00
N VAL A 22 -16.52 1.60 -5.43
CA VAL A 22 -16.66 0.16 -5.65
C VAL A 22 -15.91 -0.32 -6.90
N ASP A 23 -15.71 0.58 -7.86
CA ASP A 23 -15.07 0.28 -9.15
C ASP A 23 -13.56 0.53 -9.14
N ARG A 24 -12.94 0.71 -7.97
CA ARG A 24 -11.53 1.10 -7.86
C ARG A 24 -10.74 0.26 -6.86
N ALA A 25 -9.45 0.15 -7.15
CA ALA A 25 -8.46 -0.27 -6.19
C ALA A 25 -7.63 0.94 -5.76
N ILE A 26 -7.48 1.16 -4.46
CA ILE A 26 -6.88 2.37 -3.89
C ILE A 26 -5.84 2.01 -2.84
N GLY A 27 -4.80 2.82 -2.72
CA GLY A 27 -3.74 2.61 -1.74
C GLY A 27 -2.75 3.78 -1.69
N VAL A 28 -1.66 3.56 -0.97
CA VAL A 28 -0.57 4.52 -0.83
C VAL A 28 0.74 3.87 -1.24
N LEU A 29 1.47 4.53 -2.13
CA LEU A 29 2.81 4.15 -2.53
C LEU A 29 3.84 5.06 -1.86
N ILE A 30 4.86 4.48 -1.23
CA ILE A 30 6.07 5.22 -0.85
C ILE A 30 6.97 5.26 -2.09
N ALA A 31 7.25 6.43 -2.64
CA ALA A 31 8.02 6.55 -3.89
C ALA A 31 9.43 5.94 -3.76
N GLU A 32 10.05 6.06 -2.58
CA GLU A 32 11.36 5.49 -2.28
C GLU A 32 11.37 3.96 -2.15
N SER A 33 10.21 3.31 -2.17
CA SER A 33 10.11 1.84 -2.23
C SER A 33 10.33 1.27 -3.63
N LEU A 34 10.26 2.11 -4.68
CA LEU A 34 10.49 1.70 -6.05
C LEU A 34 11.97 1.58 -6.37
N ARG A 35 12.34 0.53 -7.11
CA ARG A 35 13.69 0.38 -7.66
C ARG A 35 13.97 1.51 -8.63
N VAL A 36 15.13 2.14 -8.53
CA VAL A 36 15.59 3.18 -9.47
C VAL A 36 15.54 2.66 -10.91
N GLY A 37 14.91 3.42 -11.80
CA GLY A 37 14.73 3.06 -13.21
C GLY A 37 13.54 2.13 -13.49
N SER A 38 12.77 1.72 -12.48
CA SER A 38 11.48 1.07 -12.71
C SER A 38 10.46 2.04 -13.33
N THR A 39 9.49 1.48 -14.03
CA THR A 39 8.35 2.22 -14.60
C THR A 39 7.12 1.38 -14.38
N LEU A 40 6.07 1.99 -13.82
CA LEU A 40 4.75 1.37 -13.79
C LEU A 40 4.01 1.73 -15.08
N PRO A 41 3.35 0.77 -15.75
CA PRO A 41 2.63 1.04 -16.97
C PRO A 41 1.42 1.96 -16.71
N SER A 42 0.98 2.66 -17.76
CA SER A 42 -0.23 3.49 -17.68
C SER A 42 -1.47 2.60 -17.67
N LEU A 43 -1.93 2.22 -16.47
CA LEU A 43 -3.15 1.45 -16.23
C LEU A 43 -4.33 2.34 -15.83
N GLY A 44 -4.35 3.59 -16.31
CA GLY A 44 -5.31 4.60 -15.86
C GLY A 44 -5.10 5.00 -14.39
N ILE A 45 -3.86 4.93 -13.90
CA ILE A 45 -3.51 5.34 -12.53
C ILE A 45 -3.88 6.81 -12.33
N THR A 46 -4.73 7.10 -11.35
CA THR A 46 -4.96 8.47 -10.89
C THR A 46 -4.17 8.71 -9.63
N LEU A 47 -3.63 9.91 -9.48
CA LEU A 47 -2.93 10.33 -8.28
C LEU A 47 -3.88 11.13 -7.37
N GLY A 48 -3.84 10.82 -6.08
CA GLY A 48 -4.45 11.62 -5.02
C GLY A 48 -3.42 12.58 -4.42
N THR A 49 -3.39 12.67 -3.09
CA THR A 49 -2.45 13.53 -2.38
C THR A 49 -1.01 13.00 -2.49
N ILE A 50 -0.07 13.93 -2.64
CA ILE A 50 1.37 13.66 -2.51
C ILE A 50 1.86 14.34 -1.23
N THR A 51 2.37 13.55 -0.29
CA THR A 51 2.84 14.02 1.01
C THR A 51 4.31 13.67 1.22
N ARG A 52 5.11 14.62 1.69
CA ARG A 52 6.50 14.36 2.08
C ARG A 52 6.64 14.48 3.60
N LEU A 53 7.13 13.41 4.25
CA LEU A 53 7.22 13.35 5.70
C LEU A 53 8.48 12.63 6.19
N VAL A 54 8.79 12.81 7.47
CA VAL A 54 9.78 12.01 8.20
C VAL A 54 9.01 10.95 9.01
N PRO A 55 9.16 9.65 8.74
CA PRO A 55 8.47 8.60 9.48
C PRO A 55 8.97 8.57 10.93
N ALA A 56 8.08 8.30 11.88
CA ALA A 56 8.45 8.25 13.29
C ALA A 56 9.41 7.10 13.61
N GLN A 57 9.21 5.94 12.96
CA GLN A 57 9.99 4.73 13.16
C GLN A 57 10.17 3.99 11.81
N PRO A 58 11.07 4.44 10.94
CA PRO A 58 11.40 3.70 9.72
C PRO A 58 12.04 2.35 10.07
N ALA A 59 11.74 1.31 9.29
CA ALA A 59 12.46 0.05 9.37
C ALA A 59 13.93 0.25 8.96
N ALA A 60 14.81 -0.62 9.45
CA ALA A 60 16.22 -0.56 9.10
C ALA A 60 16.40 -0.69 7.57
N GLY A 61 17.15 0.24 6.97
CA GLY A 61 17.37 0.28 5.52
C GLY A 61 16.42 1.19 4.74
N GLN A 62 15.39 1.76 5.38
CA GLN A 62 14.55 2.78 4.76
C GLN A 62 15.16 4.19 4.91
N PRO A 63 14.93 5.10 3.94
CA PRO A 63 15.43 6.47 4.02
C PRO A 63 14.74 7.28 5.13
N PRO A 64 15.37 8.38 5.60
CA PRO A 64 14.86 9.21 6.70
C PRO A 64 13.65 10.06 6.34
N ALA A 65 13.27 10.13 5.06
CA ALA A 65 12.08 10.83 4.60
C ALA A 65 11.40 10.02 3.50
N TRP A 66 10.07 10.04 3.50
CA TRP A 66 9.23 9.35 2.53
C TRP A 66 8.39 10.34 1.74
N THR A 67 8.17 10.00 0.48
CA THR A 67 7.19 10.62 -0.40
C THR A 67 6.02 9.65 -0.58
N LEU A 68 4.92 9.92 0.10
CA LEU A 68 3.68 9.16 0.00
C LEU A 68 2.86 9.67 -1.19
N ILE A 69 2.40 8.74 -2.01
CA ILE A 69 1.56 9.00 -3.18
C ILE A 69 0.30 8.16 -3.02
N GLU A 70 -0.81 8.82 -2.71
CA GLU A 70 -2.13 8.18 -2.81
C GLU A 70 -2.42 7.91 -4.28
N PHE A 71 -2.95 6.73 -4.59
CA PHE A 71 -3.31 6.37 -5.94
C PHE A 71 -4.65 5.64 -5.99
N GLY A 72 -5.21 5.59 -7.19
CA GLY A 72 -6.26 4.66 -7.54
C GLY A 72 -6.11 4.11 -8.95
N VAL A 73 -6.54 2.88 -9.16
CA VAL A 73 -6.70 2.24 -10.47
C VAL A 73 -8.12 1.69 -10.60
N ASP A 74 -8.55 1.42 -11.83
CA ASP A 74 -9.79 0.67 -12.07
C ASP A 74 -9.69 -0.72 -11.43
N VAL A 75 -10.78 -1.21 -10.82
CA VAL A 75 -10.83 -2.52 -10.15
C VAL A 75 -10.43 -3.66 -11.09
N THR A 76 -10.74 -3.55 -12.38
CA THR A 76 -10.38 -4.54 -13.39
C THR A 76 -8.87 -4.64 -13.63
N HIS A 77 -8.11 -3.60 -13.27
CA HIS A 77 -6.65 -3.56 -13.35
C HIS A 77 -5.95 -3.93 -12.03
N ALA A 78 -6.68 -4.14 -10.93
CA ALA A 78 -6.11 -4.35 -9.59
C ALA A 78 -5.04 -5.46 -9.57
N HIS A 79 -5.33 -6.60 -10.19
CA HIS A 79 -4.43 -7.74 -10.23
C HIS A 79 -3.17 -7.45 -11.05
N THR A 80 -3.34 -6.94 -12.27
CA THR A 80 -2.22 -6.56 -13.13
C THR A 80 -1.35 -5.50 -12.45
N PHE A 81 -1.96 -4.55 -11.76
CA PHE A 81 -1.22 -3.53 -11.03
C PHE A 81 -0.42 -4.10 -9.86
N ALA A 82 -0.95 -5.11 -9.14
CA ALA A 82 -0.18 -5.83 -8.12
C ALA A 82 1.07 -6.51 -8.69
N ASP A 83 0.94 -7.15 -9.86
CA ASP A 83 2.08 -7.81 -10.54
C ASP A 83 3.15 -6.79 -10.96
N GLU A 84 2.75 -5.65 -11.52
CA GLU A 84 3.65 -4.56 -11.91
C GLU A 84 4.36 -3.95 -10.69
N LEU A 85 3.64 -3.74 -9.59
CA LEU A 85 4.23 -3.30 -8.33
C LEU A 85 5.24 -4.32 -7.81
N ALA A 86 4.92 -5.61 -7.79
CA ALA A 86 5.83 -6.65 -7.31
C ALA A 86 7.14 -6.70 -8.10
N GLY A 87 7.11 -6.37 -9.40
CA GLY A 87 8.29 -6.26 -10.26
C GLY A 87 9.04 -4.92 -10.14
N ALA A 88 8.37 -3.86 -9.71
CA ALA A 88 8.94 -2.51 -9.59
C ALA A 88 9.55 -2.22 -8.21
N LEU A 89 9.08 -2.87 -7.14
CA LEU A 89 9.58 -2.68 -5.79
C LEU A 89 11.08 -3.04 -5.65
N ASP A 90 11.80 -2.22 -4.90
CA ASP A 90 13.21 -2.45 -4.59
C ASP A 90 13.38 -3.49 -3.48
N ILE A 91 14.62 -3.96 -3.29
CA ILE A 91 15.00 -4.83 -2.19
C ILE A 91 14.88 -4.05 -0.88
N GLY A 92 14.27 -4.67 0.12
CA GLY A 92 14.22 -4.13 1.47
C GLY A 92 12.90 -4.44 2.17
N PRO A 93 12.67 -3.85 3.34
CA PRO A 93 11.42 -3.96 4.10
C PRO A 93 10.35 -3.07 3.46
N TRP A 94 10.00 -3.34 2.20
CA TRP A 94 9.03 -2.58 1.42
C TRP A 94 7.81 -3.43 1.08
N TYR A 95 6.65 -2.82 1.19
CA TYR A 95 5.40 -3.35 0.67
C TYR A 95 4.50 -2.20 0.20
N VAL A 96 3.51 -2.54 -0.61
CA VAL A 96 2.36 -1.68 -0.90
C VAL A 96 1.12 -2.41 -0.41
N GLU A 97 0.33 -1.75 0.43
CA GLU A 97 -1.05 -2.15 0.70
C GLU A 97 -1.97 -1.32 -0.19
N PHE A 98 -2.89 -2.02 -0.83
CA PHE A 98 -4.01 -1.41 -1.51
C PHE A 98 -5.18 -2.39 -1.49
N HIS A 99 -6.38 -1.87 -1.69
CA HIS A 99 -7.58 -2.69 -1.61
C HIS A 99 -8.63 -2.24 -2.61
N THR A 100 -9.50 -3.18 -2.95
CA THR A 100 -10.79 -2.93 -3.59
C THR A 100 -11.87 -2.99 -2.51
N HIS A 101 -13.13 -2.86 -2.91
CA HIS A 101 -14.25 -3.10 -2.00
C HIS A 101 -14.28 -4.52 -1.41
N THR A 102 -13.72 -5.52 -2.10
CA THR A 102 -13.86 -6.94 -1.73
C THR A 102 -12.54 -7.61 -1.36
N GLU A 103 -11.40 -7.05 -1.75
CA GLU A 103 -10.09 -7.69 -1.59
C GLU A 103 -9.03 -6.73 -1.07
N THR A 104 -8.09 -7.28 -0.30
CA THR A 104 -6.85 -6.64 0.12
C THR A 104 -5.68 -7.22 -0.66
N PHE A 105 -4.76 -6.37 -1.08
CA PHE A 105 -3.51 -6.72 -1.73
C PHE A 105 -2.35 -6.23 -0.89
N ILE A 106 -1.49 -7.15 -0.45
CA ILE A 106 -0.21 -6.84 0.18
C ILE A 106 0.89 -7.27 -0.79
N VAL A 107 1.52 -6.28 -1.40
CA VAL A 107 2.51 -6.48 -2.46
C VAL A 107 3.90 -6.23 -1.92
N PHE A 108 4.71 -7.28 -1.85
CA PHE A 108 6.14 -7.23 -1.64
C PHE A 108 6.86 -7.43 -2.97
N ARG A 109 8.18 -7.17 -2.99
CA ARG A 109 9.01 -7.50 -4.16
C ARG A 109 8.91 -8.99 -4.49
N ASN A 110 8.49 -9.30 -5.72
CA ASN A 110 8.29 -10.67 -6.24
C ASN A 110 7.33 -11.56 -5.41
N ARG A 111 6.49 -10.99 -4.54
CA ARG A 111 5.56 -11.75 -3.70
C ARG A 111 4.30 -10.96 -3.41
N ILE A 112 3.15 -11.54 -3.72
CA ILE A 112 1.84 -10.90 -3.52
C ILE A 112 1.01 -11.79 -2.60
N PHE A 113 0.36 -11.17 -1.62
CA PHE A 113 -0.73 -11.78 -0.85
C PHE A 113 -2.04 -11.09 -1.23
N ARG A 114 -3.06 -11.89 -1.51
CA ARG A 114 -4.40 -11.43 -1.87
C ARG A 114 -5.42 -12.23 -1.09
N PHE A 115 -6.35 -11.54 -0.44
CA PHE A 115 -7.35 -12.15 0.43
C PHE A 115 -8.59 -11.25 0.52
N ALA A 116 -9.72 -11.82 0.93
CA ALA A 116 -10.95 -11.04 1.15
C ALA A 116 -10.73 -10.02 2.29
N ARG A 117 -11.45 -8.89 2.27
CA ARG A 117 -11.30 -7.83 3.29
C ARG A 117 -11.41 -8.32 4.73
N ASP A 118 -12.27 -9.32 4.97
CA ASP A 118 -12.56 -9.93 6.27
C ASP A 118 -11.76 -11.22 6.57
N ASP A 119 -10.82 -11.60 5.69
CA ASP A 119 -9.99 -12.79 5.88
C ASP A 119 -8.80 -12.52 6.82
N GLU A 120 -9.03 -12.78 8.11
CA GLU A 120 -8.02 -12.71 9.17
C GLU A 120 -6.83 -13.64 8.94
N HIS A 121 -7.04 -14.79 8.29
CA HIS A 121 -5.98 -15.76 8.06
C HIS A 121 -5.02 -15.25 6.98
N GLY A 122 -5.57 -14.73 5.88
CA GLY A 122 -4.80 -14.04 4.84
C GLY A 122 -4.01 -12.85 5.38
N HIS A 123 -4.64 -12.03 6.22
CA HIS A 123 -3.99 -10.90 6.90
C HIS A 123 -2.81 -11.37 7.76
N THR A 124 -3.01 -12.41 8.57
CA THR A 124 -1.97 -12.96 9.44
C THR A 124 -0.77 -13.46 8.65
N ILE A 125 -1.00 -14.21 7.58
CA ILE A 125 0.06 -14.76 6.72
C ILE A 125 0.88 -13.63 6.06
N ALA A 126 0.21 -12.59 5.56
CA ALA A 126 0.89 -11.46 4.93
C ALA A 126 1.71 -10.66 5.95
N ALA A 127 1.17 -10.45 7.15
CA ALA A 127 1.89 -9.79 8.24
C ALA A 127 3.10 -10.61 8.70
N ASP A 128 2.98 -11.93 8.84
CA ASP A 128 4.09 -12.82 9.18
C ASP A 128 5.25 -12.69 8.16
N HIS A 129 4.92 -12.60 6.87
CA HIS A 129 5.91 -12.36 5.84
C HIS A 129 6.62 -11.01 6.02
N GLY A 130 5.87 -9.94 6.29
CA GLY A 130 6.43 -8.61 6.53
C GLY A 130 7.38 -8.57 7.75
N ARG A 131 6.99 -9.24 8.86
CA ARG A 131 7.84 -9.35 10.05
C ARG A 131 9.15 -10.06 9.75
N ASN A 132 9.12 -11.13 8.94
CA ASN A 132 10.32 -11.84 8.52
C ASN A 132 11.27 -10.98 7.66
N LEU A 133 10.76 -9.92 7.03
CA LEU A 133 11.57 -8.91 6.31
C LEU A 133 12.06 -7.77 7.22
N GLY A 134 11.72 -7.80 8.52
CA GLY A 134 12.10 -6.77 9.49
C GLY A 134 11.19 -5.55 9.53
N ILE A 135 9.98 -5.64 8.95
CA ILE A 135 8.98 -4.56 9.03
C ILE A 135 8.34 -4.59 10.44
N PRO A 136 8.29 -3.44 11.14
CA PRO A 136 7.65 -3.36 12.46
C PRO A 136 6.14 -3.64 12.43
N ASP A 137 5.61 -4.24 13.50
CA ASP A 137 4.18 -4.57 13.63
C ASP A 137 3.24 -3.39 13.40
N HIS A 138 3.61 -2.19 13.85
CA HIS A 138 2.78 -1.00 13.68
C HIS A 138 2.62 -0.56 12.22
N GLN A 139 3.48 -1.03 11.31
CA GLN A 139 3.32 -0.82 9.86
C GLN A 139 2.49 -1.93 9.21
N LEU A 140 2.33 -3.08 9.87
CA LEU A 140 1.61 -4.26 9.36
C LEU A 140 0.16 -4.32 9.89
N ASP A 141 -0.32 -3.23 10.49
CA ASP A 141 -1.69 -3.05 10.97
C ASP A 141 -2.53 -2.36 9.89
N TRP A 142 -3.05 -3.15 8.95
CA TRP A 142 -3.78 -2.63 7.80
C TRP A 142 -5.29 -2.53 8.07
N PRO A 143 -5.99 -1.54 7.48
CA PRO A 143 -7.44 -1.43 7.60
C PRO A 143 -8.15 -2.67 7.07
N ARG A 144 -9.26 -3.06 7.71
CA ARG A 144 -10.17 -4.14 7.30
C ARG A 144 -11.46 -3.58 6.74
#